data_AF-A0A7C1NUB4-F1
#
_entry.id   AF-A0A7C1NUB4-F1
#
_cell.length_a   1.000
_cell.length_b   1.000
_cell.length_c   1.000
_cell.angle_alpha   90.00
_cell.angle_beta   90.00
_cell.angle_gamma   90.00
#
_symmetry.space_group_name_H-M   'P 1'
#
loop_
_entity.id
_entity.type
_entity.pdbx_description
1 polymer ?
#
loop_
_entity_poly.entity_id
_entity_poly.type
_entity_poly.pdbx_seq_one_letter_code
_entity_poly.pdbx_strand_id
1 'polypeptide(L)'
;PDFYKDNLRGHFLDYPFWLRSVAAHPSKVYPGRKWVFWQYSGSGLSQGVNGKIDLNVFYGSVADWQNWVAGKKSWERVAGLR
;
A
#
# COMPACT_ATOMS: atom_id res chain seq x y z
N PRO A 1 0.22 -14.19 -1.12
CA PRO A 1 -0.31 -14.76 0.14
C PRO A 1 -1.68 -15.38 -0.09
N ASP A 2 -1.93 -16.51 0.55
CA ASP A 2 -3.14 -17.30 0.31
C ASP A 2 -4.40 -16.52 0.74
N PHE A 3 -4.33 -15.78 1.86
CA PHE A 3 -5.45 -14.98 2.36
C PHE A 3 -6.07 -14.03 1.31
N TYR A 4 -5.27 -13.26 0.57
CA TYR A 4 -5.81 -12.36 -0.46
C TYR A 4 -6.53 -13.13 -1.56
N LYS A 5 -5.90 -14.21 -2.05
CA LYS A 5 -6.45 -15.04 -3.13
C LYS A 5 -7.78 -15.65 -2.71
N ASP A 6 -7.87 -16.09 -1.46
CA ASP A 6 -8.99 -16.87 -0.96
C ASP A 6 -10.15 -16.00 -0.45
N ASN A 7 -9.88 -14.76 -0.01
CA ASN A 7 -10.87 -13.94 0.70
C ASN A 7 -11.12 -12.56 0.10
N LEU A 8 -10.15 -11.97 -0.60
CA LEU A 8 -10.21 -10.55 -1.00
C LEU A 8 -10.14 -10.31 -2.51
N ARG A 9 -9.79 -11.34 -3.30
CA ARG A 9 -9.74 -11.22 -4.75
C ARG A 9 -11.13 -10.88 -5.29
N GLY A 10 -11.26 -9.72 -5.94
CA GLY A 10 -12.53 -9.23 -6.49
C GLY A 10 -13.45 -8.52 -5.49
N HIS A 11 -13.08 -8.45 -4.21
CA HIS A 11 -13.90 -7.79 -3.17
C HIS A 11 -13.31 -6.45 -2.75
N PHE A 12 -14.14 -5.56 -2.17
CA PHE A 12 -13.72 -4.25 -1.64
C PHE A 12 -12.87 -3.45 -2.63
N LEU A 13 -13.26 -3.45 -3.91
CA LEU A 13 -12.53 -2.76 -4.98
C LEU A 13 -12.62 -1.23 -4.84
N ASP A 14 -13.62 -0.75 -4.11
CA ASP A 14 -13.91 0.66 -3.88
C ASP A 14 -13.36 1.17 -2.53
N TYR A 15 -12.42 0.44 -1.94
CA TYR A 15 -11.75 0.83 -0.69
C TYR A 15 -10.24 0.96 -0.90
N PRO A 16 -9.58 1.91 -0.20
CA PRO A 16 -8.13 2.00 -0.21
C PRO A 16 -7.54 0.71 0.35
N PHE A 17 -6.60 0.13 -0.41
CA PHE A 17 -5.99 -1.14 -0.04
C PHE A 17 -4.57 -0.92 0.48
N TRP A 18 -4.30 -1.40 1.68
CA TRP A 18 -2.95 -1.52 2.24
C TRP A 18 -2.54 -2.98 2.17
N LEU A 19 -1.53 -3.27 1.36
CA LEU A 19 -1.02 -4.62 1.18
C LEU A 19 0.36 -4.81 1.78
N ARG A 20 0.71 -6.07 2.01
CA ARG A 20 2.06 -6.51 2.33
C ARG A 20 2.61 -7.36 1.20
N SER A 21 3.83 -7.04 0.77
CA SER A 21 4.59 -7.86 -0.17
C SER A 21 6.08 -7.65 0.03
N VAL A 22 6.74 -8.56 0.72
CA VAL A 22 8.18 -8.40 1.06
C VAL A 22 9.12 -9.06 0.05
N ALA A 23 8.64 -10.06 -0.69
CA ALA A 23 9.47 -10.86 -1.61
C ALA A 23 9.38 -10.41 -3.08
N ALA A 24 8.36 -9.63 -3.44
CA ALA A 24 8.13 -9.21 -4.82
C ALA A 24 7.33 -7.90 -4.88
N HIS A 25 7.42 -7.21 -6.02
CA HIS A 25 6.64 -6.01 -6.27
C HIS A 25 5.12 -6.31 -6.24
N PRO A 26 4.26 -5.40 -5.74
CA PRO A 26 2.82 -5.65 -5.62
C PRO A 26 2.15 -6.02 -6.94
N SER A 27 2.60 -5.50 -8.09
CA SER A 27 2.05 -5.85 -9.39
C SER A 27 2.19 -7.34 -9.76
N LYS A 28 3.16 -8.06 -9.17
CA LYS A 28 3.33 -9.50 -9.36
C LYS A 28 2.44 -10.31 -8.43
N VAL A 29 2.27 -9.86 -7.19
CA VAL A 29 1.53 -10.59 -6.15
C VAL A 29 0.03 -10.30 -6.18
N TYR A 30 -0.35 -9.10 -6.63
CA TYR A 30 -1.72 -8.60 -6.68
C TYR A 30 -1.99 -7.96 -8.07
N PRO A 31 -1.96 -8.74 -9.17
CA PRO A 31 -2.12 -8.20 -10.51
C PRO A 31 -3.44 -7.45 -10.66
N GLY A 32 -3.39 -6.21 -11.16
CA GLY A 32 -4.55 -5.34 -11.37
C GLY A 32 -5.20 -4.77 -10.11
N ARG A 33 -4.70 -5.10 -8.90
CA ARG A 33 -5.24 -4.56 -7.65
C ARG A 33 -4.61 -3.21 -7.34
N LYS A 34 -5.44 -2.18 -7.21
CA LYS A 34 -5.02 -0.85 -6.74
C LYS A 34 -4.72 -0.88 -5.24
N TRP A 35 -3.77 -0.06 -4.83
CA TRP A 35 -3.33 0.05 -3.44
C TRP A 35 -2.83 1.46 -3.15
N VAL A 36 -2.92 1.86 -1.88
CA VAL A 36 -2.48 3.18 -1.39
C VAL A 36 -1.22 3.03 -0.56
N PHE A 37 -1.09 1.93 0.18
CA PHE A 37 0.12 1.61 0.93
C PHE A 37 0.64 0.21 0.59
N TRP A 38 1.96 0.12 0.55
CA TRP A 38 2.68 -1.13 0.41
C TRP A 38 3.67 -1.28 1.56
N GLN A 39 3.46 -2.28 2.42
CA GLN A 39 4.48 -2.77 3.34
C GLN A 39 5.48 -3.64 2.58
N TYR A 40 6.68 -3.12 2.39
CA TYR A 40 7.74 -3.76 1.58
C TYR A 40 8.82 -4.45 2.43
N SER A 41 8.86 -4.17 3.72
CA SER A 41 9.77 -4.83 4.66
C SER A 41 9.12 -4.96 6.04
N GLY A 42 9.43 -6.05 6.75
CA GLY A 42 9.14 -6.23 8.18
C GLY A 42 10.41 -6.33 9.03
N SER A 43 11.54 -5.92 8.47
CA SER A 43 12.86 -5.99 9.12
C SER A 43 13.65 -4.71 8.95
N GLY A 44 12.96 -3.57 8.81
CA GLY A 44 13.61 -2.26 8.79
C GLY A 44 14.31 -1.98 10.10
N LEU A 45 15.41 -1.24 10.02
CA LEU A 45 16.07 -0.61 11.15
C LEU A 45 15.99 0.90 10.95
N SER A 46 15.45 1.62 11.92
CA SER A 46 15.41 3.09 11.91
C SER A 46 16.09 3.63 13.14
N GLN A 47 16.82 4.74 12.99
CA GLN A 47 17.46 5.43 14.10
C GLN A 47 16.37 5.84 15.10
N GLY A 48 16.50 5.37 16.36
CA GLY A 48 15.56 5.69 17.44
C GLY A 48 14.57 4.57 17.82
N VAL A 49 14.58 3.43 17.13
CA VAL A 49 13.77 2.26 17.53
C VAL A 49 14.65 1.03 17.76
N ASN A 50 14.60 0.49 18.97
CA ASN A 50 15.24 -0.79 19.30
C ASN A 50 14.32 -1.93 18.85
N GLY A 51 14.44 -2.35 17.59
CA GLY A 51 13.67 -3.47 17.05
C GLY A 51 13.54 -3.45 15.53
N LYS A 52 13.02 -4.56 14.99
CA LYS A 52 12.60 -4.61 13.58
C LYS A 52 11.31 -3.83 13.42
N ILE A 53 11.27 -2.95 12.44
CA ILE A 53 10.07 -2.18 12.10
C ILE A 53 9.56 -2.51 10.70
N ASP A 54 8.26 -2.35 10.53
CA ASP A 54 7.62 -2.44 9.23
C ASP A 54 7.91 -1.16 8.43
N LEU A 55 8.44 -1.32 7.22
CA LEU A 55 8.64 -0.21 6.29
C LEU A 55 7.55 -0.22 5.24
N ASN A 56 6.96 0.96 5.03
CA ASN A 56 5.84 1.15 4.14
C ASN A 56 6.14 2.29 3.16
N VAL A 57 5.57 2.21 1.97
CA VAL A 57 5.53 3.32 1.00
C VAL A 57 4.09 3.68 0.66
N PHE A 58 3.86 4.96 0.45
CA PHE A 58 2.61 5.50 -0.10
C PHE A 58 2.68 5.52 -1.62
N TYR A 59 1.59 5.18 -2.30
CA TYR A 59 1.50 5.30 -3.75
C TYR A 59 1.33 6.79 -4.13
N GLY A 60 2.40 7.48 -4.49
CA GLY A 60 2.33 8.85 -5.01
C GLY A 60 3.47 9.74 -4.57
N SER A 61 3.38 11.01 -4.96
CA SER A 61 4.34 12.05 -4.54
C SER A 61 4.03 12.58 -3.14
N VAL A 62 4.94 13.39 -2.58
CA VAL A 62 4.71 14.12 -1.32
C VAL A 62 3.51 15.09 -1.44
N ALA A 63 3.28 15.69 -2.61
CA ALA A 63 2.11 16.53 -2.84
C ALA A 63 0.82 15.71 -2.82
N ASP A 64 0.83 14.50 -3.39
CA ASP A 64 -0.32 13.58 -3.32
C ASP A 64 -0.62 13.18 -1.88
N TRP A 65 0.44 12.89 -1.11
CA TRP A 65 0.33 12.60 0.33
C TRP A 65 -0.35 13.75 1.08
N GLN A 66 0.16 14.97 0.94
CA GLN A 66 -0.39 16.16 1.60
C GLN A 66 -1.86 16.40 1.24
N ASN A 67 -2.22 16.20 -0.04
CA ASN A 67 -3.60 16.35 -0.48
C ASN A 67 -4.52 15.24 0.06
N TRP A 68 -4.02 14.00 0.14
CA TRP A 68 -4.77 12.85 0.65
C TRP A 68 -5.06 12.98 2.14
N VAL A 69 -4.05 13.31 2.97
CA VAL A 69 -4.25 13.50 4.42
C VAL A 69 -5.12 14.70 4.74
N ALA A 70 -5.17 15.71 3.86
CA ALA A 70 -6.06 16.86 3.98
C ALA A 70 -7.49 16.58 3.49
N GLY A 71 -7.81 15.37 3.02
CA GLY A 71 -9.11 15.00 2.46
C GLY A 71 -9.43 15.66 1.11
N LYS A 72 -8.44 16.29 0.46
CA LYS A 72 -8.60 17.04 -0.80
C LYS A 72 -8.50 16.15 -2.05
N LYS A 73 -7.91 14.96 -1.92
CA LYS A 73 -7.73 14.00 -3.02
C LYS A 73 -8.27 12.65 -2.58
N SER A 74 -9.19 12.09 -3.36
CA SER A 74 -9.71 10.75 -3.12
C SER A 74 -8.63 9.70 -3.41
N TRP A 75 -8.70 8.56 -2.73
CA TRP A 75 -7.66 7.54 -2.82
C TRP A 75 -7.60 6.89 -4.21
N GLU A 76 -8.69 6.93 -4.98
CA GLU A 76 -8.77 6.43 -6.36
C GLU A 76 -7.82 7.20 -7.29
N ARG A 77 -7.70 8.53 -7.09
CA ARG A 77 -6.74 9.37 -7.81
C ARG A 77 -5.31 9.20 -7.34
N VAL A 78 -5.13 8.69 -6.13
CA VAL A 78 -3.81 8.36 -5.57
C VAL A 78 -3.35 7.04 -6.19
N ALA A 79 -4.13 5.97 -6.06
CA ALA A 79 -3.80 4.60 -6.45
C ALA A 79 -3.85 4.28 -7.96
N GLY A 80 -3.89 5.30 -8.84
CA GLY A 80 -3.73 5.13 -10.29
C GLY A 80 -4.99 5.10 -11.16
N LEU A 81 -6.06 5.83 -10.83
CA LEU A 81 -7.07 6.22 -11.83
C LEU A 81 -7.13 7.75 -11.96
N ARG A 82 -6.52 8.25 -13.03
CA ARG A 82 -6.58 9.63 -13.56
C ARG A 82 -6.76 10.76 -12.53
#